data_AF-A0A7Y2U7L1-F1
#
_entry.id   AF-A0A7Y2U7L1-F1
#
_cell.length_a   1.000
_cell.length_b   1.000
_cell.length_c   1.000
_cell.angle_alpha   90.00
_cell.angle_beta   90.00
_cell.angle_gamma   90.00
#
_symmetry.space_group_name_H-M   'P 1'
#
loop_
_entity.id
_entity.type
_entity.pdbx_description
1 polymer ?
#
loop_
_entity_poly.entity_id
_entity_poly.type
_entity_poly.pdbx_seq_one_letter_code
_entity_poly.pdbx_strand_id
1 'polypeptide(L)'
;MLKGISPLLSPELLAIMCRMGHGEELVLADAHFPAHQFNDRVIRADGLAIPDLLDAILPLFVLDPYDPAPVITMEAVDGDSLDPKVEGSYADAIERHSELNPSITRLERFAFYDRVKQAHT
;
A
#
# COMPACT_ATOMS: atom_id res chain seq x y z
N MET A 1 -2.78 -20.29 6.03
CA MET A 1 -3.80 -20.16 4.97
C MET A 1 -5.19 -20.43 5.55
N LEU A 2 -6.22 -19.75 5.03
CA LEU A 2 -7.62 -19.86 5.46
C LEU A 2 -8.52 -19.87 4.22
N LYS A 3 -9.73 -20.44 4.32
CA LYS A 3 -10.70 -20.41 3.21
C LYS A 3 -11.24 -18.98 3.05
N GLY A 4 -11.30 -18.47 1.82
CA GLY A 4 -11.82 -17.13 1.52
C GLY A 4 -10.84 -15.98 1.78
N ILE A 5 -9.61 -16.27 2.20
CA ILE A 5 -8.55 -15.27 2.43
C ILE A 5 -7.37 -15.64 1.55
N SER A 6 -6.80 -14.64 0.86
CA SER A 6 -5.65 -14.84 -0.02
C SER A 6 -4.48 -15.47 0.74
N PRO A 7 -3.82 -16.52 0.19
CA PRO A 7 -2.65 -17.12 0.82
C PRO A 7 -1.41 -16.23 0.77
N LEU A 8 -1.44 -15.13 0.01
CA LEU A 8 -0.37 -14.13 -0.04
C LEU A 8 -0.29 -13.30 1.24
N LEU A 9 -1.37 -13.25 2.03
CA LEU A 9 -1.38 -12.54 3.30
C LEU A 9 -0.73 -13.42 4.37
N SER A 10 0.43 -12.97 4.86
CA SER A 10 1.07 -13.61 6.00
C SER A 10 0.16 -13.53 7.25
N PRO A 11 0.27 -14.47 8.20
CA PRO A 11 -0.48 -14.37 9.45
C PRO A 11 -0.25 -13.05 10.20
N GLU A 12 0.96 -12.49 10.10
CA GLU A 12 1.32 -11.23 10.74
C GLU A 12 0.65 -10.03 10.05
N LEU A 13 0.62 -10.00 8.72
CA LEU A 13 -0.06 -8.94 7.96
C LEU A 13 -1.56 -8.93 8.23
N LEU A 14 -2.20 -10.11 8.25
CA LEU A 14 -3.61 -10.23 8.64
C LEU A 14 -3.85 -9.69 10.04
N ALA A 15 -2.99 -10.05 10.99
CA ALA A 15 -3.14 -9.61 12.37
C ALA A 15 -2.95 -8.09 12.52
N ILE A 16 -2.04 -7.48 11.74
CA ILE A 16 -1.87 -6.01 11.69
C ILE A 16 -3.12 -5.36 11.12
N MET A 17 -3.60 -5.79 9.95
CA MET A 17 -4.81 -5.22 9.34
C MET A 17 -6.02 -5.30 10.27
N CYS A 18 -6.19 -6.38 11.04
CA CYS A 18 -7.27 -6.50 12.03
C CYS A 18 -7.13 -5.56 13.25
N ARG A 19 -5.93 -5.06 13.54
CA ARG A 19 -5.68 -4.09 14.61
C ARG A 19 -5.74 -2.65 14.13
N MET A 20 -5.68 -2.42 12.81
CA MET A 20 -5.73 -1.09 12.24
C MET A 20 -7.11 -0.44 12.47
N GLY A 21 -7.10 0.82 12.86
CA GLY A 21 -8.27 1.67 13.03
C GLY A 21 -8.50 2.62 11.85
N HIS A 22 -9.54 3.45 11.97
CA HIS A 22 -9.86 4.46 10.98
C HIS A 22 -8.71 5.47 10.82
N GLY A 23 -8.31 5.74 9.57
CA GLY A 23 -7.24 6.68 9.25
C GLY A 23 -5.82 6.16 9.51
N GLU A 24 -5.64 4.91 9.93
CA GLU A 24 -4.31 4.30 9.98
C GLU A 24 -3.88 3.83 8.59
N GLU A 25 -2.60 4.00 8.29
CA GLU A 25 -2.04 3.75 6.96
C GLU A 25 -1.15 2.51 6.93
N LEU A 26 -1.18 1.81 5.79
CA LEU A 26 -0.34 0.65 5.49
C LEU A 26 0.53 0.97 4.29
N VAL A 27 1.85 0.83 4.42
CA VAL A 27 2.78 1.10 3.32
C VAL A 27 3.16 -0.20 2.61
N LEU A 28 2.82 -0.28 1.32
CA LEU A 28 3.32 -1.34 0.44
C LEU A 28 4.59 -0.86 -0.26
N ALA A 29 5.72 -1.16 0.35
CA ALA A 29 7.02 -0.68 -0.07
C ALA A 29 7.66 -1.57 -1.15
N ASP A 30 8.31 -0.97 -2.15
CA ASP A 30 9.12 -1.72 -3.12
C ASP A 30 10.45 -2.23 -2.49
N ALA A 31 11.16 -3.08 -3.24
CA ALA A 31 12.38 -3.73 -2.76
C ALA A 31 13.56 -2.77 -2.48
N HIS A 32 13.54 -1.54 -3.00
CA HIS A 32 14.58 -0.52 -2.79
C HIS A 32 14.24 0.46 -1.66
N PHE A 33 13.00 0.42 -1.16
CA PHE A 33 12.57 1.32 -0.11
C PHE A 33 13.24 0.96 1.23
N PRO A 34 13.80 1.94 1.98
CA PRO A 34 14.48 1.69 3.25
C PRO A 34 13.48 1.57 4.41
N ALA A 35 12.61 0.56 4.38
CA ALA A 35 11.50 0.40 5.33
C ALA A 35 11.94 0.45 6.80
N HIS A 36 13.02 -0.27 7.14
CA HIS A 36 13.56 -0.35 8.50
C HIS A 36 14.17 0.97 9.01
N GLN A 37 14.39 1.97 8.15
CA GLN A 37 14.82 3.30 8.57
C GLN A 37 13.65 4.15 9.07
N PHE A 38 12.44 3.91 8.55
CA PHE A 38 11.29 4.79 8.74
C PHE A 38 10.19 4.19 9.62
N ASN A 39 10.18 2.87 9.82
CA ASN A 39 9.19 2.21 10.66
C ASN A 39 9.83 1.08 11.49
N ASP A 40 9.42 0.99 12.76
CA ASP A 40 9.83 -0.10 13.66
C ASP A 40 9.03 -1.39 13.39
N ARG A 41 7.85 -1.29 12.77
CA ARG A 41 6.99 -2.42 12.41
C ARG A 41 7.02 -2.69 10.92
N VAL A 42 8.00 -3.48 10.48
CA VAL A 42 8.16 -3.90 9.09
C VAL A 42 7.82 -5.38 8.92
N ILE A 43 6.84 -5.68 8.07
CA ILE A 43 6.55 -7.05 7.65
C ILE A 43 7.25 -7.32 6.32
N ARG A 44 8.03 -8.41 6.27
CA ARG A 44 8.69 -8.85 5.04
C ARG A 44 7.70 -9.62 4.16
N ALA A 45 7.59 -9.20 2.90
CA ALA A 45 6.82 -9.86 1.84
C ALA A 45 7.69 -10.08 0.60
N ASP A 46 8.95 -10.49 0.82
CA ASP A 46 9.93 -10.71 -0.24
C ASP A 46 9.42 -11.66 -1.32
N GLY A 47 9.64 -11.30 -2.58
CA GLY A 47 9.22 -12.10 -3.74
C GLY A 47 7.75 -11.95 -4.12
N LEU A 48 6.96 -11.15 -3.39
CA LEU A 48 5.60 -10.79 -3.77
C LEU A 48 5.57 -9.44 -4.48
N ALA A 49 4.77 -9.33 -5.54
CA ALA A 49 4.56 -8.06 -6.22
C ALA A 49 3.49 -7.23 -5.50
N ILE A 50 3.65 -5.91 -5.49
CA ILE A 50 2.69 -4.98 -4.88
C ILE A 50 1.26 -5.13 -5.46
N PRO A 51 1.05 -5.30 -6.79
CA PRO A 51 -0.31 -5.49 -7.32
C PRO A 51 -1.00 -6.73 -6.75
N ASP A 52 -0.26 -7.83 -6.58
CA ASP A 52 -0.81 -9.08 -6.02
C ASP A 52 -1.15 -8.92 -4.53
N LEU A 53 -0.35 -8.14 -3.78
CA LEU A 53 -0.66 -7.77 -2.40
C LEU A 53 -1.88 -6.85 -2.33
N LEU A 54 -2.00 -5.86 -3.21
CA LEU A 54 -3.18 -4.99 -3.27
C LEU A 54 -4.47 -5.80 -3.52
N ASP A 55 -4.46 -6.69 -4.52
CA ASP A 55 -5.59 -7.59 -4.80
C ASP A 55 -5.92 -8.51 -3.61
N ALA A 56 -4.90 -8.90 -2.82
CA ALA A 56 -5.10 -9.71 -1.63
C ALA A 56 -5.67 -8.91 -0.44
N ILE A 57 -5.26 -7.66 -0.28
CA ILE A 57 -5.57 -6.79 0.86
C ILE A 57 -6.95 -6.14 0.71
N LEU A 58 -7.25 -5.54 -0.45
CA LEU A 58 -8.43 -4.69 -0.65
C LEU A 58 -9.79 -5.38 -0.45
N PRO A 59 -9.98 -6.70 -0.67
CA PRO A 59 -11.20 -7.39 -0.27
C PRO A 59 -11.48 -7.37 1.24
N LEU A 60 -10.47 -7.10 2.06
CA LEU A 60 -10.53 -7.11 3.52
C LEU A 60 -10.23 -5.73 4.14
N PHE A 61 -9.80 -4.76 3.33
CA PHE A 61 -9.32 -3.45 3.77
C PHE A 61 -10.13 -2.34 3.11
N VAL A 62 -10.87 -1.58 3.91
CA VAL A 62 -11.72 -0.48 3.42
C VAL A 62 -10.87 0.78 3.32
N LEU A 63 -10.74 1.32 2.11
CA LEU A 63 -10.11 2.63 1.89
C LEU A 63 -10.95 3.73 2.54
N ASP A 64 -10.30 4.73 3.14
CA ASP A 64 -10.98 5.80 3.87
C ASP A 64 -11.74 6.73 2.92
N PRO A 65 -13.10 6.79 2.98
CA PRO A 65 -13.89 7.64 2.11
C PRO A 65 -13.87 9.13 2.53
N TYR A 66 -13.30 9.45 3.70
CA TYR A 66 -13.19 10.81 4.21
C TYR A 66 -11.85 11.47 3.88
N ASP A 67 -10.83 10.68 3.49
CA ASP A 67 -9.57 11.20 2.97
C ASP A 67 -9.73 11.48 1.45
N PRO A 68 -9.43 12.69 0.96
CA PRO A 68 -9.41 12.96 -0.48
C PRO A 68 -8.31 12.21 -1.25
N ALA A 69 -7.30 11.67 -0.56
CA ALA A 69 -6.16 10.96 -1.13
C ALA A 69 -5.85 9.66 -0.36
N PRO A 70 -6.78 8.67 -0.33
CA PRO A 70 -6.62 7.44 0.45
C PRO A 70 -5.63 6.45 -0.18
N VAL A 71 -5.14 6.73 -1.39
CA VAL A 71 -4.09 5.97 -2.08
C VAL A 71 -3.03 6.92 -2.58
N ILE A 72 -1.81 6.73 -2.11
CA ILE A 72 -0.67 7.61 -2.36
C ILE A 72 0.51 6.80 -2.88
N THR A 73 1.19 7.33 -3.89
CA THR A 73 2.48 6.85 -4.38
C THR A 73 3.53 7.95 -4.33
N MET A 74 4.79 7.59 -4.48
CA MET A 74 5.89 8.54 -4.55
C MET A 74 6.04 9.05 -5.99
N GLU A 75 6.26 10.36 -6.15
CA GLU A 75 6.63 10.96 -7.43
C GLU A 75 8.02 10.48 -7.88
N ALA A 76 8.23 10.40 -9.19
CA ALA A 76 9.58 10.28 -9.74
C ALA A 76 10.36 11.55 -9.41
N VAL A 77 11.64 11.39 -9.09
CA VAL A 77 12.56 12.53 -8.96
C VAL A 77 12.97 13.03 -10.35
N ASP A 78 13.42 14.29 -10.42
CA ASP A 78 13.88 14.88 -11.68
C ASP A 78 14.92 14.00 -12.38
N GLY A 79 14.62 13.60 -13.62
CA GLY A 79 15.46 12.74 -14.45
C GLY A 79 15.01 11.29 -14.53
N ASP A 80 14.11 10.84 -13.65
CA ASP A 80 13.50 9.51 -13.68
C ASP A 80 12.14 9.54 -14.39
N SER A 81 11.72 8.38 -14.90
CA SER A 81 10.37 8.17 -15.43
C SER A 81 9.72 6.97 -14.76
N LEU A 82 8.48 7.15 -14.31
CA LEU A 82 7.68 6.05 -13.77
C LEU A 82 7.26 5.10 -14.89
N ASP A 83 7.29 3.80 -14.63
CA ASP A 83 6.69 2.82 -15.54
C ASP A 83 5.15 2.91 -15.44
N PRO A 84 4.45 3.37 -16.49
CA PRO A 84 3.00 3.51 -16.45
C PRO A 84 2.27 2.17 -16.25
N LYS A 85 2.92 1.03 -16.55
CA LYS A 85 2.33 -0.29 -16.33
C LYS A 85 2.20 -0.63 -14.85
N VAL A 86 3.14 -0.15 -14.03
CA VAL A 86 3.12 -0.40 -12.58
C VAL A 86 1.92 0.31 -11.96
N GLU A 87 1.78 1.60 -12.24
CA GLU A 87 0.65 2.39 -11.73
C GLU A 87 -0.69 1.92 -12.29
N GLY A 88 -0.74 1.53 -13.57
CA GLY A 88 -1.91 0.89 -14.17
C GLY A 88 -2.31 -0.40 -13.43
N SER A 89 -1.34 -1.25 -13.07
CA SER A 89 -1.64 -2.47 -12.31
C SER A 89 -2.16 -2.21 -10.90
N TYR A 90 -1.78 -1.09 -10.27
CA TYR A 90 -2.34 -0.68 -8.97
C TYR A 90 -3.77 -0.18 -9.14
N ALA A 91 -4.02 0.65 -10.16
CA ALA A 91 -5.36 1.15 -10.46
C ALA A 91 -6.33 0.00 -10.77
N ASP A 92 -5.91 -0.98 -11.58
CA ASP A 92 -6.69 -2.16 -11.90
C ASP A 92 -7.09 -2.96 -10.64
N ALA A 93 -6.18 -3.12 -9.68
CA ALA A 93 -6.45 -3.80 -8.41
C ALA A 93 -7.44 -3.02 -7.53
N ILE A 94 -7.29 -1.70 -7.49
CA ILE A 94 -8.18 -0.81 -6.75
C ILE A 94 -9.59 -0.84 -7.33
N GLU A 95 -9.73 -0.71 -8.65
CA GLU A 95 -11.02 -0.71 -9.34
C GLU A 95 -11.78 -2.03 -9.13
N ARG A 96 -11.07 -3.17 -9.05
CA ARG A 96 -11.69 -4.48 -8.77
C ARG A 96 -12.36 -4.58 -7.40
N HIS A 97 -11.87 -3.83 -6.41
CA HIS A 97 -12.18 -4.10 -5.00
C HIS A 97 -12.75 -2.89 -4.23
N SER A 98 -12.66 -1.68 -4.77
CA SER A 98 -13.11 -0.46 -4.09
C SER A 98 -14.12 0.31 -4.94
N GLU A 99 -15.36 0.44 -4.45
CA GLU A 99 -16.39 1.29 -5.07
C GLU A 99 -16.02 2.78 -5.02
N LEU A 100 -15.15 3.18 -4.08
CA LEU A 100 -14.64 4.56 -4.01
C LEU A 100 -13.82 4.92 -5.25
N ASN A 101 -13.15 3.92 -5.84
CA ASN A 101 -12.24 4.04 -6.99
C ASN A 101 -11.41 5.35 -6.99
N PRO A 102 -10.64 5.60 -5.93
CA PRO A 102 -9.91 6.85 -5.78
C PRO A 102 -8.78 6.95 -6.81
N SER A 103 -8.51 8.16 -7.29
CA SER A 103 -7.30 8.42 -8.07
C SER A 103 -6.05 8.25 -7.19
N ILE A 104 -5.00 7.68 -7.76
CA ILE A 104 -3.69 7.60 -7.09
C ILE A 104 -3.10 9.01 -7.00
N THR A 105 -2.94 9.51 -5.77
CA THR A 105 -2.26 10.77 -5.50
C THR A 105 -0.76 10.54 -5.44
N ARG A 106 0.04 11.52 -5.85
CA ARG A 106 1.51 11.44 -5.77
C ARG A 106 2.07 12.46 -4.79
N LEU A 107 3.09 12.06 -4.06
CA LEU A 107 3.83 12.94 -3.15
C LEU A 107 5.30 13.01 -3.54
N GLU A 108 5.88 14.20 -3.41
CA GLU A 108 7.32 14.39 -3.46
C GLU A 108 8.02 13.45 -2.47
N ARG A 109 9.21 12.96 -2.83
CA ARG A 109 9.95 11.91 -2.12
C ARG A 109 10.10 12.15 -0.61
N PHE A 110 10.47 13.35 -0.18
CA PHE A 110 10.66 13.62 1.25
C PHE A 110 9.32 13.76 1.98
N ALA A 111 8.30 14.34 1.33
CA ALA A 111 6.94 14.35 1.87
C ALA A 111 6.38 12.94 2.04
N PHE A 112 6.68 12.03 1.09
CA PHE A 112 6.33 10.62 1.21
C PHE A 112 7.02 9.97 2.41
N TYR A 113 8.32 10.19 2.60
CA TYR A 113 9.05 9.67 3.77
C TYR A 113 8.50 10.20 5.10
N ASP A 114 8.09 11.47 5.17
CA ASP A 114 7.50 12.03 6.39
C ASP A 114 6.12 11.42 6.70
N ARG A 115 5.34 11.09 5.67
CA ARG A 115 4.08 10.35 5.83
C ARG A 115 4.30 8.91 6.28
N VAL A 116 5.27 8.20 5.69
CA VAL A 116 5.58 6.80 6.07
C VAL A 116 5.96 6.67 7.54
N LYS A 117 6.63 7.66 8.14
CA LYS A 117 6.95 7.66 9.58
C LYS A 117 5.72 7.67 10.48
N GLN A 118 4.57 8.12 9.97
CA GLN A 118 3.30 8.14 10.68
C GLN A 118 2.44 6.91 10.38
N ALA A 119 2.83 6.08 9.40
CA ALA A 119 2.09 4.89 9.03
C ALA A 119 2.18 3.81 10.11
N HIS A 120 1.14 2.96 10.19
CA HIS A 120 1.07 1.91 11.18
C HIS A 120 2.13 0.82 10.95
N THR A 121 2.37 0.48 9.68
CA THR A 121 3.36 -0.48 9.19
C THR A 121 3.84 -0.10 7.80
#